data_AF-A0A7S4M379-F1
#
_entry.id   AF-A0A7S4M379-F1
#
_cell.length_a   1.000
_cell.length_b   1.000
_cell.length_c   1.000
_cell.angle_alpha   90.00
_cell.angle_beta   90.00
_cell.angle_gamma   90.00
#
_symmetry.space_group_name_H-M   'P 1'
#
loop_
_entity.id
_entity.type
_entity.pdbx_description
1 polymer ?
#
loop_
_entity_poly.entity_id
_entity_poly.type
_entity_poly.pdbx_seq_one_letter_code
_entity_poly.pdbx_strand_id
1 'polypeptide(L)'
;RVKCDTSRSPTHCPSVLLPHHLPRLHPGEGMKRGASSSQAQGADDAKRKKAEHLLSVEAVSALRHKSDPFVPGGDPVVTDEMLLAAVAIAATNPNLEQFGVDGTGCELGPDAASAIGGLAVRALVFPFVLDFTAVGCDAFGHALGANSALETIRLGSSNLDGESSGAWTLEGSAFVATVQRQREQRGLPPLVVECFEQGPNNDESEEEGEEEGEEEGE
;
A
#
# COMPACT_ATOMS: atom_id res chain seq x y z
N ARG A 1 -2.05 44.80 38.73
CA ARG A 1 -3.46 44.38 38.91
C ARG A 1 -3.75 43.47 37.73
N VAL A 2 -3.98 42.16 37.81
CA VAL A 2 -4.59 41.29 38.83
C VAL A 2 -3.84 39.96 38.84
N LYS A 3 -3.55 39.45 40.05
CA LYS A 3 -3.20 38.05 40.34
C LYS A 3 -4.50 37.24 40.34
N CYS A 4 -4.51 36.04 39.77
CA CYS A 4 -5.34 34.95 40.26
C CYS A 4 -4.53 33.66 40.26
N ASP A 5 -4.43 33.12 41.48
CA ASP A 5 -3.81 31.89 41.93
C ASP A 5 -4.67 30.65 41.60
N THR A 6 -4.00 29.54 41.29
CA THR A 6 -4.02 28.26 42.01
C THR A 6 -5.37 27.70 42.52
N SER A 7 -5.75 26.47 42.10
CA SER A 7 -5.82 25.29 43.00
C SER A 7 -6.53 24.04 42.42
N ARG A 8 -5.86 22.88 42.64
CA ARG A 8 -6.33 21.54 43.11
C ARG A 8 -7.55 20.89 42.42
N SER A 9 -7.44 19.76 41.69
CA SER A 9 -7.24 18.33 42.12
C SER A 9 -8.35 17.78 43.04
N PRO A 10 -8.54 16.44 43.17
CA PRO A 10 -8.77 15.38 42.17
C PRO A 10 -9.95 14.44 42.58
N THR A 11 -10.05 13.26 41.94
CA THR A 11 -10.69 12.01 42.40
C THR A 11 -12.21 11.93 42.58
N HIS A 12 -12.87 11.11 41.74
CA HIS A 12 -13.73 10.03 42.24
C HIS A 12 -14.02 8.97 41.15
N CYS A 13 -13.41 7.79 41.31
CA CYS A 13 -13.96 6.53 40.82
C CYS A 13 -14.92 5.99 41.88
N PRO A 14 -16.04 5.39 41.48
CA PRO A 14 -16.61 4.29 42.21
C PRO A 14 -16.66 3.01 41.36
N SER A 15 -15.86 2.03 41.79
CA SER A 15 -15.99 0.62 41.46
C SER A 15 -17.33 0.09 41.93
N VAL A 16 -18.15 -0.51 41.06
CA VAL A 16 -19.32 -1.29 41.49
C VAL A 16 -19.57 -2.47 40.53
N LEU A 17 -19.24 -3.67 41.05
CA LEU A 17 -19.93 -4.96 40.96
C LEU A 17 -20.05 -5.68 39.59
N LEU A 18 -19.17 -6.68 39.43
CA LEU A 18 -19.44 -7.95 38.76
C LEU A 18 -20.48 -8.78 39.55
N PRO A 19 -21.46 -9.40 38.87
CA PRO A 19 -22.07 -10.64 39.33
C PRO A 19 -21.60 -11.85 38.52
N HIS A 20 -21.06 -12.81 39.27
CA HIS A 20 -20.78 -14.18 38.85
C HIS A 20 -22.04 -14.90 38.37
N HIS A 21 -22.03 -15.48 37.17
CA HIS A 21 -22.79 -16.71 36.86
C HIS A 21 -22.13 -17.46 35.69
N LEU A 22 -21.29 -18.44 36.03
CA LEU A 22 -20.86 -19.50 35.11
C LEU A 22 -21.79 -20.71 35.28
N PRO A 23 -22.49 -21.17 34.23
CA PRO A 23 -23.00 -22.53 34.20
C PRO A 23 -21.90 -23.51 33.73
N ARG A 24 -21.66 -24.52 34.57
CA ARG A 24 -20.94 -25.76 34.26
C ARG A 24 -21.53 -26.40 33.00
N LEU A 25 -20.71 -26.58 31.96
CA LEU A 25 -20.98 -27.52 30.87
C LEU A 25 -20.13 -28.78 31.04
N HIS A 26 -20.78 -29.93 30.91
CA HIS A 26 -20.23 -31.27 31.02
C HIS A 26 -19.18 -31.56 29.91
N PRO A 27 -18.21 -32.45 30.15
CA PRO A 27 -17.32 -32.95 29.12
C PRO A 27 -18.06 -34.02 28.30
N GLY A 28 -18.60 -33.60 27.14
CA GLY A 28 -19.14 -34.49 26.11
C GLY A 28 -18.06 -34.81 25.09
N GLU A 29 -17.62 -36.06 25.12
CA GLU A 29 -17.28 -36.96 24.01
C GLU A 29 -16.63 -36.42 22.72
N GLY A 30 -15.59 -37.15 22.31
CA GLY A 30 -14.70 -36.81 21.22
C GLY A 30 -15.36 -36.70 19.85
N MET A 31 -14.89 -35.73 19.09
CA MET A 31 -14.94 -35.77 17.63
C MET A 31 -13.57 -35.42 17.07
N LYS A 32 -13.20 -36.20 16.06
CA LYS A 32 -11.93 -36.26 15.34
C LYS A 32 -11.53 -34.89 14.79
N ARG A 33 -10.40 -34.35 15.25
CA ARG A 33 -9.63 -33.33 14.51
C ARG A 33 -8.70 -34.07 13.55
N GLY A 34 -8.93 -33.94 12.26
CA GLY A 34 -8.03 -34.47 11.25
C GLY A 34 -8.67 -34.54 9.88
N ALA A 35 -8.75 -33.41 9.19
CA ALA A 35 -8.73 -33.27 7.73
C ALA A 35 -9.21 -31.86 7.32
N SER A 36 -8.39 -30.83 7.51
CA SER A 36 -8.66 -29.52 6.87
C SER A 36 -7.41 -28.72 6.49
N SER A 37 -6.18 -29.16 6.83
CA SER A 37 -4.98 -28.37 6.47
C SER A 37 -4.52 -28.60 5.03
N SER A 38 -4.75 -29.79 4.46
CA SER A 38 -4.22 -30.16 3.14
C SER A 38 -4.98 -29.53 1.96
N GLN A 39 -6.28 -29.25 2.09
CA GLN A 39 -7.05 -28.57 1.04
C GLN A 39 -6.81 -27.06 1.01
N ALA A 40 -6.59 -26.42 2.15
CA ALA A 40 -6.23 -25.00 2.22
C ALA A 40 -4.85 -24.74 1.62
N GLN A 41 -3.85 -25.55 2.00
CA GLN A 41 -2.48 -25.43 1.44
C GLN A 41 -2.43 -25.65 -0.07
N GLY A 42 -3.17 -26.63 -0.61
CA GLY A 42 -3.21 -26.87 -2.06
C GLY A 42 -3.89 -25.74 -2.86
N ALA A 43 -4.89 -25.07 -2.28
CA ALA A 43 -5.54 -23.93 -2.91
C ALA A 43 -4.65 -22.67 -2.88
N ASP A 44 -3.91 -22.45 -1.79
CA ASP A 44 -2.95 -21.35 -1.68
C ASP A 44 -1.75 -21.56 -2.60
N ASP A 45 -1.20 -22.78 -2.71
CA ASP A 45 -0.12 -23.09 -3.67
C ASP A 45 -0.57 -22.94 -5.14
N ALA A 46 -1.81 -23.30 -5.46
CA ALA A 46 -2.35 -23.13 -6.81
C ALA A 46 -2.58 -21.65 -7.15
N LYS A 47 -3.10 -20.85 -6.20
CA LYS A 47 -3.21 -19.39 -6.35
C LYS A 47 -1.85 -18.73 -6.49
N ARG A 48 -0.85 -19.18 -5.72
CA ARG A 48 0.53 -18.70 -5.78
C ARG A 48 1.17 -18.98 -7.14
N LYS A 49 1.04 -20.19 -7.67
CA LYS A 49 1.51 -20.54 -9.02
C LYS A 49 0.79 -19.74 -10.11
N LYS A 50 -0.51 -19.48 -9.95
CA LYS A 50 -1.27 -18.63 -10.89
C LYS A 50 -0.79 -17.17 -10.86
N ALA A 51 -0.53 -16.65 -9.66
CA ALA A 51 0.02 -15.30 -9.45
C ALA A 51 1.40 -15.12 -10.10
N GLU A 52 2.25 -16.14 -10.05
CA GLU A 52 3.60 -16.12 -10.66
C GLU A 52 3.57 -16.10 -12.20
N HIS A 53 2.47 -16.54 -12.84
CA HIS A 53 2.32 -16.48 -14.29
C HIS A 53 1.86 -15.11 -14.81
N LEU A 54 1.36 -14.25 -13.93
CA LEU A 54 0.89 -12.90 -14.27
C LEU A 54 2.01 -11.85 -14.27
N LEU A 55 3.17 -12.19 -13.71
CA LEU A 55 4.32 -11.30 -13.55
C LEU A 55 5.54 -11.89 -14.27
N SER A 56 6.44 -11.03 -14.71
CA SER A 56 7.72 -11.49 -15.26
C SER A 56 8.54 -12.22 -14.18
N VAL A 57 9.40 -13.15 -14.60
CA VAL A 57 10.30 -13.87 -13.68
C VAL A 57 11.18 -12.89 -12.89
N GLU A 58 11.59 -11.80 -13.53
CA GLU A 58 12.37 -10.75 -12.88
C GLU A 58 11.56 -10.01 -11.80
N ALA A 59 10.31 -9.64 -12.09
CA ALA A 59 9.43 -9.01 -11.10
C ALA A 59 9.17 -9.95 -9.90
N VAL A 60 8.91 -11.24 -10.14
CA VAL A 60 8.74 -12.23 -9.06
C VAL A 60 10.01 -12.36 -8.22
N SER A 61 11.18 -12.42 -8.87
CA SER A 61 12.48 -12.48 -8.17
C SER A 61 12.71 -11.23 -7.32
N ALA A 62 12.45 -10.05 -7.87
CA ALA A 62 12.55 -8.78 -7.15
C ALA A 62 11.64 -8.76 -5.91
N LEU A 63 10.36 -9.11 -6.06
CA LEU A 63 9.38 -9.12 -4.97
C LEU A 63 9.78 -10.05 -3.82
N ARG A 64 10.46 -11.17 -4.12
CA ARG A 64 10.89 -12.16 -3.12
C ARG A 64 12.18 -11.81 -2.40
N HIS A 65 13.06 -11.03 -3.04
CA HIS A 65 14.45 -10.94 -2.60
C HIS A 65 14.97 -9.51 -2.41
N LYS A 66 14.37 -8.50 -3.05
CA LYS A 66 14.76 -7.09 -2.87
C LYS A 66 14.00 -6.47 -1.69
N SER A 67 14.59 -5.47 -1.06
CA SER A 67 13.95 -4.70 0.03
C SER A 67 12.98 -3.65 -0.50
N ASP A 68 13.12 -3.25 -1.75
CA ASP A 68 12.43 -2.15 -2.42
C ASP A 68 11.95 -2.53 -3.84
N PRO A 69 11.24 -3.67 -4.01
CA PRO A 69 10.72 -4.07 -5.30
C PRO A 69 9.72 -3.05 -5.84
N PHE A 70 9.72 -2.97 -7.17
CA PHE A 70 8.87 -2.09 -7.92
C PHE A 70 8.11 -2.91 -8.97
N VAL A 71 6.79 -2.70 -9.07
CA VAL A 71 5.96 -3.28 -10.12
C VAL A 71 5.87 -2.23 -11.24
N PRO A 72 6.57 -2.44 -12.38
CA PRO A 72 6.57 -1.47 -13.47
C PRO A 72 5.17 -1.40 -14.12
N GLY A 73 4.83 -0.21 -14.57
CA GLY A 73 3.69 0.08 -15.43
C GLY A 73 4.14 0.06 -16.88
N GLY A 74 3.19 0.07 -17.81
CA GLY A 74 3.48 0.05 -19.25
C GLY A 74 2.65 -0.97 -20.00
N ASP A 75 3.25 -1.64 -20.99
CA ASP A 75 2.64 -2.74 -21.74
C ASP A 75 3.19 -4.09 -21.21
N PRO A 76 2.36 -4.95 -20.59
CA PRO A 76 0.92 -4.80 -20.40
C PRO A 76 0.57 -3.86 -19.24
N VAL A 77 -0.59 -3.19 -19.38
CA VAL A 77 -1.17 -2.35 -18.33
C VAL A 77 -1.35 -3.19 -17.07
N VAL A 78 -0.91 -2.66 -15.92
CA VAL A 78 -1.08 -3.33 -14.64
C VAL A 78 -2.58 -3.57 -14.41
N THR A 79 -2.94 -4.77 -13.95
CA THR A 79 -4.33 -5.13 -13.62
C THR A 79 -4.48 -5.40 -12.14
N ASP A 80 -5.71 -5.33 -11.61
CA ASP A 80 -6.02 -5.75 -10.24
C ASP A 80 -5.48 -7.16 -9.93
N GLU A 81 -5.60 -8.11 -10.87
CA GLU A 81 -5.11 -9.48 -10.68
C GLU A 81 -3.58 -9.54 -10.56
N MET A 82 -2.85 -8.80 -11.41
CA MET A 82 -1.39 -8.72 -11.36
C MET A 82 -0.92 -8.08 -10.06
N LEU A 83 -1.62 -7.05 -9.60
CA LEU A 83 -1.25 -6.33 -8.40
C LEU A 83 -1.55 -7.13 -7.13
N LEU A 84 -2.70 -7.81 -7.08
CA LEU A 84 -3.01 -8.76 -6.01
C LEU A 84 -1.98 -9.90 -5.96
N ALA A 85 -1.56 -10.40 -7.12
CA ALA A 85 -0.48 -11.37 -7.23
C ALA A 85 0.86 -10.81 -6.71
N ALA A 86 1.22 -9.59 -7.09
CA ALA A 86 2.45 -8.93 -6.66
C ALA A 86 2.48 -8.73 -5.14
N VAL A 87 1.39 -8.22 -4.56
CA VAL A 87 1.24 -8.04 -3.11
C VAL A 87 1.34 -9.38 -2.38
N ALA A 88 0.68 -10.43 -2.89
CA ALA A 88 0.75 -11.76 -2.28
C ALA A 88 2.17 -12.34 -2.28
N ILE A 89 2.96 -12.10 -3.33
CA ILE A 89 4.36 -12.52 -3.39
C ILE A 89 5.22 -11.66 -2.45
N ALA A 90 5.07 -10.34 -2.50
CA ALA A 90 5.79 -9.38 -1.66
C ALA A 90 5.60 -9.67 -0.17
N ALA A 91 4.39 -10.01 0.26
CA ALA A 91 4.09 -10.37 1.64
C ALA A 91 4.86 -11.61 2.16
N THR A 92 5.47 -12.40 1.28
CA THR A 92 6.33 -13.54 1.67
C THR A 92 7.80 -13.16 1.87
N ASN A 93 8.18 -11.91 1.57
CA ASN A 93 9.54 -11.41 1.71
C ASN A 93 9.73 -10.74 3.09
N PRO A 94 10.49 -11.35 4.02
CA PRO A 94 10.68 -10.79 5.36
C PRO A 94 11.59 -9.55 5.38
N ASN A 95 12.31 -9.28 4.29
CA ASN A 95 13.20 -8.12 4.16
C ASN A 95 12.56 -6.96 3.39
N LEU A 96 11.27 -7.06 3.09
CA LEU A 96 10.55 -6.04 2.35
C LEU A 96 10.39 -4.78 3.20
N GLU A 97 11.02 -3.69 2.78
CA GLU A 97 10.92 -2.39 3.46
C GLU A 97 10.03 -1.42 2.69
N GLN A 98 10.05 -1.49 1.36
CA GLN A 98 9.30 -0.61 0.48
C GLN A 98 8.60 -1.42 -0.61
N PHE A 99 7.48 -0.91 -1.10
CA PHE A 99 6.80 -1.50 -2.25
C PHE A 99 6.32 -0.38 -3.17
N GLY A 100 6.71 -0.45 -4.43
CA GLY A 100 6.33 0.55 -5.42
C GLY A 100 5.49 -0.01 -6.55
N VAL A 101 4.58 0.83 -7.04
CA VAL A 101 3.75 0.54 -8.22
C VAL A 101 3.78 1.79 -9.09
N ASP A 102 4.13 1.61 -10.35
CA ASP A 102 4.11 2.68 -11.34
C ASP A 102 2.71 3.28 -11.50
N GLY A 103 1.68 2.43 -11.56
CA GLY A 103 0.28 2.85 -11.51
C GLY A 103 -0.28 3.39 -12.82
N THR A 104 0.58 3.73 -13.79
CA THR A 104 0.17 4.35 -15.04
C THR A 104 -0.89 3.53 -15.79
N GLY A 105 -2.05 4.14 -16.02
CA GLY A 105 -3.12 3.62 -16.88
C GLY A 105 -4.00 2.52 -16.27
N CYS A 106 -3.89 2.26 -14.97
CA CYS A 106 -4.68 1.25 -14.28
C CYS A 106 -5.73 1.88 -13.34
N GLU A 107 -7.01 1.64 -13.62
CA GLU A 107 -8.08 1.96 -12.67
C GLU A 107 -8.22 0.82 -11.64
N LEU A 108 -7.74 1.07 -10.42
CA LEU A 108 -7.69 0.07 -9.36
C LEU A 108 -9.04 -0.11 -8.67
N GLY A 109 -9.43 -1.38 -8.52
CA GLY A 109 -10.59 -1.80 -7.74
C GLY A 109 -10.32 -1.80 -6.23
N PRO A 110 -11.37 -1.93 -5.41
CA PRO A 110 -11.26 -1.88 -3.95
C PRO A 110 -10.40 -2.99 -3.35
N ASP A 111 -10.39 -4.18 -3.96
CA ASP A 111 -9.61 -5.31 -3.46
C ASP A 111 -8.10 -5.06 -3.64
N ALA A 112 -7.68 -4.64 -4.83
CA ALA A 112 -6.28 -4.32 -5.12
C ALA A 112 -5.80 -3.11 -4.30
N ALA A 113 -6.63 -2.06 -4.23
CA ALA A 113 -6.41 -0.89 -3.40
C ALA A 113 -6.19 -1.25 -1.92
N SER A 114 -7.10 -2.05 -1.34
CA SER A 114 -6.99 -2.50 0.04
C SER A 114 -5.74 -3.36 0.27
N ALA A 115 -5.42 -4.26 -0.67
CA ALA A 115 -4.26 -5.12 -0.58
C ALA A 115 -2.94 -4.35 -0.57
N ILE A 116 -2.77 -3.33 -1.44
CA ILE A 116 -1.59 -2.45 -1.40
C ILE A 116 -1.53 -1.71 -0.07
N GLY A 117 -2.62 -1.04 0.32
CA GLY A 117 -2.63 -0.20 1.52
C GLY A 117 -2.39 -0.98 2.81
N GLY A 118 -2.73 -2.27 2.83
CA GLY A 118 -2.53 -3.19 3.96
C GLY A 118 -1.19 -3.92 3.97
N LEU A 119 -0.34 -3.74 2.95
CA LEU A 119 0.95 -4.42 2.88
C LEU A 119 1.87 -3.91 4.00
N ALA A 120 2.47 -4.83 4.75
CA ALA A 120 3.31 -4.51 5.90
C ALA A 120 4.71 -4.05 5.48
N VAL A 121 4.80 -2.82 4.97
CA VAL A 121 6.03 -2.14 4.53
C VAL A 121 6.16 -0.78 5.21
N ARG A 122 7.38 -0.25 5.29
CA ARG A 122 7.65 1.09 5.83
C ARG A 122 7.30 2.20 4.85
N ALA A 123 7.48 1.96 3.54
CA ALA A 123 7.10 2.93 2.53
C ALA A 123 6.36 2.34 1.33
N LEU A 124 5.41 3.11 0.81
CA LEU A 124 4.80 2.88 -0.50
C LEU A 124 5.28 3.96 -1.49
N VAL A 125 5.52 3.58 -2.73
CA VAL A 125 6.09 4.48 -3.75
C VAL A 125 5.26 4.44 -5.04
N PHE A 126 4.76 5.60 -5.47
CA PHE A 126 3.92 5.75 -6.66
C PHE A 126 4.44 6.90 -7.53
N PRO A 127 5.30 6.64 -8.53
CA PRO A 127 5.91 7.69 -9.35
C PRO A 127 4.97 8.31 -10.38
N PHE A 128 3.91 7.61 -10.78
CA PHE A 128 2.88 8.12 -11.68
C PHE A 128 1.50 8.00 -11.05
N VAL A 129 0.51 8.63 -11.68
CA VAL A 129 -0.86 8.72 -11.18
C VAL A 129 -1.43 7.33 -10.95
N LEU A 130 -1.89 7.07 -9.73
CA LEU A 130 -2.74 5.93 -9.42
C LEU A 130 -4.19 6.30 -9.67
N ASP A 131 -4.80 5.71 -10.70
CA ASP A 131 -6.23 5.85 -10.92
C ASP A 131 -6.98 4.87 -10.01
N PHE A 132 -7.95 5.39 -9.24
CA PHE A 132 -8.83 4.57 -8.42
C PHE A 132 -10.28 4.80 -8.81
N THR A 133 -11.08 3.73 -8.76
CA THR A 133 -12.52 3.90 -8.59
C THR A 133 -12.78 4.67 -7.29
N ALA A 134 -13.90 5.38 -7.16
CA ALA A 134 -14.26 6.07 -5.91
C ALA A 134 -14.25 5.12 -4.69
N VAL A 135 -14.74 3.89 -4.87
CA VAL A 135 -14.74 2.85 -3.83
C VAL A 135 -13.31 2.33 -3.57
N GLY A 136 -12.47 2.27 -4.60
CA GLY A 136 -11.04 1.95 -4.49
C GLY A 136 -10.28 2.96 -3.65
N CYS A 137 -10.54 4.26 -3.85
CA CYS A 137 -9.93 5.33 -3.07
C CYS A 137 -10.28 5.22 -1.58
N ASP A 138 -11.56 4.98 -1.26
CA ASP A 138 -12.00 4.77 0.12
C ASP A 138 -11.36 3.52 0.75
N ALA A 139 -11.30 2.40 0.02
CA ALA A 139 -10.69 1.16 0.47
C ALA A 139 -9.18 1.33 0.72
N PHE A 140 -8.48 2.05 -0.17
CA PHE A 140 -7.07 2.37 -0.02
C PHE A 140 -6.84 3.22 1.23
N GLY A 141 -7.59 4.32 1.36
CA GLY A 141 -7.48 5.22 2.52
C GLY A 141 -7.74 4.49 3.84
N HIS A 142 -8.74 3.60 3.88
CA HIS A 142 -9.01 2.77 5.07
C HIS A 142 -7.86 1.83 5.42
N ALA A 143 -7.28 1.18 4.41
CA ALA A 143 -6.16 0.27 4.61
C ALA A 143 -4.91 1.01 5.11
N LEU A 144 -4.55 2.14 4.50
CA LEU A 144 -3.45 2.99 4.94
C LEU A 144 -3.65 3.54 6.35
N GLY A 145 -4.89 3.94 6.66
CA GLY A 145 -5.27 4.45 7.97
C GLY A 145 -5.14 3.41 9.09
N ALA A 146 -5.22 2.12 8.76
CA ALA A 146 -5.08 1.00 9.69
C ALA A 146 -3.67 0.39 9.72
N ASN A 147 -2.81 0.69 8.74
CA ASN A 147 -1.51 0.05 8.58
C ASN A 147 -0.47 0.64 9.55
N SER A 148 -0.15 -0.12 10.60
CA SER A 148 0.81 0.31 11.62
C SER A 148 2.27 0.19 11.20
N ALA A 149 2.58 -0.58 10.14
CA ALA A 149 3.95 -0.73 9.63
C ALA A 149 4.35 0.44 8.73
N LEU A 150 3.35 1.07 8.10
CA LEU A 150 3.57 2.16 7.15
C LEU A 150 3.93 3.46 7.85
N GLU A 151 5.07 4.02 7.43
CA GLU A 151 5.62 5.29 7.90
C GLU A 151 5.51 6.37 6.83
N THR A 152 5.75 6.03 5.56
CA THR A 152 5.85 6.98 4.45
C THR A 152 5.05 6.56 3.22
N ILE A 153 4.45 7.52 2.52
CA ILE A 153 4.03 7.37 1.11
C ILE A 153 4.79 8.39 0.28
N ARG A 154 5.41 7.91 -0.80
CA ARG A 154 6.11 8.73 -1.79
C ARG A 154 5.28 8.80 -3.05
N LEU A 155 4.94 10.01 -3.46
CA LEU A 155 4.12 10.29 -4.63
C LEU A 155 4.92 11.12 -5.63
N GLY A 156 4.86 10.75 -6.91
CA GLY A 156 5.31 11.63 -7.98
C GLY A 156 4.43 12.88 -8.02
N SER A 157 5.00 14.01 -8.45
CA SER A 157 4.28 15.31 -8.54
C SER A 157 2.95 15.22 -9.30
N SER A 158 2.87 14.36 -10.32
CA SER A 158 1.66 14.09 -11.10
C SER A 158 0.49 13.52 -10.28
N ASN A 159 0.73 12.79 -9.19
CA ASN A 159 -0.34 12.31 -8.29
C ASN A 159 -0.97 13.43 -7.47
N LEU A 160 -0.27 14.56 -7.34
CA LEU A 160 -0.62 15.61 -6.41
C LEU A 160 -1.12 16.87 -7.12
N ASP A 161 -0.72 17.07 -8.38
CA ASP A 161 -0.96 18.28 -9.15
C ASP A 161 -1.91 18.04 -10.33
N GLY A 162 -3.11 18.62 -10.21
CA GLY A 162 -3.64 19.39 -11.32
C GLY A 162 -2.71 20.59 -11.53
N GLU A 163 -1.73 20.40 -12.40
CA GLU A 163 -0.77 21.36 -12.98
C GLU A 163 -0.26 22.52 -12.09
N SER A 164 1.01 22.40 -11.69
CA SER A 164 1.97 23.52 -11.60
C SER A 164 1.76 24.58 -10.51
N SER A 165 1.72 24.19 -9.23
CA SER A 165 1.93 25.18 -8.15
C SER A 165 2.55 24.67 -6.85
N GLY A 166 3.13 23.46 -6.81
CA GLY A 166 3.76 22.95 -5.58
C GLY A 166 2.81 22.92 -4.38
N ALA A 167 1.50 22.89 -4.65
CA ALA A 167 0.45 22.94 -3.67
C ALA A 167 -0.41 21.70 -3.88
N TRP A 168 -0.56 20.93 -2.81
CA TRP A 168 -1.45 19.80 -2.76
C TRP A 168 -2.84 20.16 -3.31
N THR A 169 -3.34 19.41 -4.29
CA THR A 169 -4.73 19.53 -4.74
C THR A 169 -5.71 19.37 -3.56
N LEU A 170 -6.89 19.98 -3.67
CA LEU A 170 -7.96 19.84 -2.69
C LEU A 170 -8.35 18.36 -2.48
N GLU A 171 -8.29 17.56 -3.55
CA GLU A 171 -8.61 16.13 -3.54
C GLU A 171 -7.51 15.30 -2.85
N GLY A 172 -6.23 15.49 -3.19
CA GLY A 172 -5.12 14.85 -2.49
C GLY A 172 -5.04 15.25 -1.01
N SER A 173 -5.31 16.52 -0.70
CA SER A 173 -5.37 17.03 0.68
C SER A 173 -6.50 16.40 1.49
N ALA A 174 -7.68 16.22 0.89
CA ALA A 174 -8.83 15.60 1.54
C ALA A 174 -8.60 14.10 1.79
N PHE A 175 -7.99 13.40 0.83
CA PHE A 175 -7.62 11.99 0.99
C PHE A 175 -6.65 11.82 2.16
N VAL A 176 -5.56 12.58 2.20
CA VAL A 176 -4.58 12.45 3.30
C VAL A 176 -5.16 12.92 4.62
N ALA A 177 -5.95 13.99 4.66
CA ALA A 177 -6.64 14.39 5.88
C ALA A 177 -7.52 13.26 6.43
N THR A 178 -8.14 12.47 5.54
CA THR A 178 -8.92 11.28 5.92
C THR A 178 -8.01 10.17 6.47
N VAL A 179 -6.90 9.85 5.80
CA VAL A 179 -5.92 8.87 6.28
C VAL A 179 -5.34 9.27 7.64
N GLN A 180 -4.91 10.52 7.80
CA GLN A 180 -4.34 11.02 9.06
C GLN A 180 -5.36 10.93 10.21
N ARG A 181 -6.61 11.32 9.97
CA ARG A 181 -7.69 11.20 10.97
C ARG A 181 -7.91 9.76 11.41
N GLN A 182 -7.90 8.82 10.47
CA GLN A 182 -8.06 7.40 10.80
C GLN A 182 -6.89 6.86 11.62
N ARG A 183 -5.66 7.28 11.30
CA ARG A 183 -4.46 6.92 12.08
C ARG A 183 -4.53 7.47 13.50
N GLU A 184 -4.92 8.74 13.64
CA GLU A 184 -5.13 9.38 14.94
C GLU A 184 -6.17 8.63 15.79
N GLN A 185 -7.32 8.28 15.20
CA GLN A 185 -8.37 7.51 15.89
C GLN A 185 -7.88 6.13 16.38
N ARG A 186 -6.85 5.58 15.74
CA ARG A 186 -6.24 4.29 16.09
C ARG A 186 -4.99 4.43 16.97
N GLY A 187 -4.57 5.65 17.29
CA GLY A 187 -3.34 5.92 18.05
C GLY A 187 -2.05 5.59 17.29
N LEU A 188 -2.11 5.58 15.95
CA LEU A 188 -0.95 5.37 15.09
C LEU A 188 -0.21 6.69 14.84
N PRO A 189 1.12 6.65 14.61
CA PRO A 189 1.88 7.85 14.24
C PRO A 189 1.37 8.43 12.91
N PRO A 190 1.41 9.76 12.72
CA PRO A 190 1.05 10.38 11.44
C PRO A 190 1.85 9.78 10.28
N LEU A 191 1.20 9.65 9.14
CA LEU A 191 1.86 9.17 7.93
C LEU A 191 2.68 10.31 7.30
N VAL A 192 3.93 10.07 6.95
CA VAL A 192 4.72 11.04 6.19
C VAL A 192 4.34 10.93 4.72
N VAL A 193 4.01 12.05 4.08
CA VAL A 193 3.73 12.09 2.64
C VAL A 193 4.82 12.93 1.96
N GLU A 194 5.63 12.25 1.16
CA GLU A 194 6.73 12.84 0.39
C GLU A 194 6.31 13.01 -1.06
N CYS A 195 6.60 14.17 -1.63
CA CYS A 195 6.49 14.43 -3.07
C CYS A 195 7.88 14.42 -3.68
N PHE A 196 8.05 13.78 -4.83
CA PHE A 196 9.27 13.89 -5.62
C PHE A 196 8.96 14.33 -7.05
N GLU A 197 9.83 15.18 -7.61
CA GLU A 197 9.78 15.50 -9.03
C GLU A 197 10.02 14.20 -9.81
N GLN A 198 9.13 13.90 -10.76
CA GLN A 198 9.41 12.85 -11.74
C GLN A 198 10.77 13.18 -12.36
N GLY A 199 11.74 12.28 -12.22
CA GLY A 199 12.92 12.33 -13.08
C GLY A 199 12.42 12.37 -14.53
N PRO A 200 13.10 13.08 -15.44
CA PRO A 200 12.69 13.12 -16.84
C PRO A 200 12.45 11.69 -17.29
N ASN A 201 11.29 11.44 -17.90
CA ASN A 201 10.99 10.17 -18.54
C ASN A 201 12.27 9.70 -19.23
N ASN A 202 12.81 8.56 -18.82
CA ASN A 202 14.05 8.03 -19.37
C ASN A 202 13.78 7.42 -20.76
N ASP A 203 13.13 8.21 -21.62
CA ASP A 203 12.89 8.02 -23.05
C ASP A 203 14.02 8.67 -23.87
N GLU A 204 15.13 9.05 -23.21
CA GLU A 204 16.39 9.36 -23.89
C GLU A 204 17.36 8.19 -23.71
N SER A 205 17.07 7.06 -24.36
CA SER A 205 18.11 6.09 -24.72
C SER A 205 18.37 6.17 -26.22
N GLU A 206 19.36 7.00 -26.56
CA GLU A 206 20.34 6.77 -27.63
C GLU A 206 19.78 6.57 -29.07
N GLU A 207 19.53 7.67 -29.77
CA GLU A 207 19.90 7.77 -31.19
C GLU A 207 21.16 8.66 -31.30
N GLU A 208 22.30 8.14 -30.83
CA GLU A 208 23.60 8.65 -31.25
C GLU A 208 24.04 7.94 -32.53
N GLY A 209 24.03 8.71 -33.64
CA GLY A 209 25.09 8.70 -34.65
C GLY A 209 25.14 7.55 -35.66
N GLU A 210 25.02 7.90 -36.94
CA GLU A 210 26.15 7.74 -37.88
C GLU A 210 25.93 8.68 -39.09
N GLU A 211 26.69 9.79 -39.10
CA GLU A 211 27.10 10.47 -40.32
C GLU A 211 27.90 9.50 -41.18
N GLU A 212 27.65 9.48 -42.50
CA GLU A 212 28.61 9.35 -43.62
C GLU A 212 27.78 9.13 -44.90
N GLY A 213 27.99 9.77 -46.04
CA GLY A 213 29.01 10.70 -46.48
C GLY A 213 28.57 11.31 -47.81
N GLU A 214 29.21 12.43 -48.16
CA GLU A 214 29.13 13.05 -49.47
C GLU A 214 29.77 12.11 -50.52
N GLU A 215 29.09 11.83 -51.63
CA GLU A 215 29.76 11.34 -52.85
C GLU A 215 29.32 12.18 -54.04
N GLU A 216 30.31 12.83 -54.66
CA GLU A 216 30.23 13.60 -55.90
C GLU A 216 29.79 12.71 -57.08
N GLY A 217 29.07 13.31 -58.04
CA GLY A 217 29.07 12.82 -59.42
C GLY A 217 27.83 13.14 -60.23
N GLU A 218 27.90 14.19 -61.06
CA GLU A 218 27.79 14.13 -62.54
C GLU A 218 27.98 15.51 -63.19
#